data_AF-A0A382YYA5-F1
#
_entry.id   AF-A0A382YYA5-F1
#
_cell.length_a   1.000
_cell.length_b   1.000
_cell.length_c   1.000
_cell.angle_alpha   90.00
_cell.angle_beta   90.00
_cell.angle_gamma   90.00
#
_symmetry.space_group_name_H-M   'P 1'
#
loop_
_entity.id
_entity.type
_entity.pdbx_description
1 polymer ?
#
loop_
_entity_poly.entity_id
_entity_poly.type
_entity_poly.pdbx_seq_one_letter_code
_entity_poly.pdbx_strand_id
1 'polypeptide(L)'
;MKKANEKISAAIVIIGNEILSGRTQDVNVATMSKWLNELGIKLEEVRVIPDKEYSIIKTINEVKKKFNYVFTTGGIGPTHDDITSRSVAKAFNLSYGYHKEAYAILEKYYGKKEFNVGRKRMAMTP
;
A
#
# COMPACT_ATOMS: atom_id res chain seq x y z
N MET A 1 -9.97 32.39 19.79
CA MET A 1 -10.28 30.95 19.88
C MET A 1 -9.53 30.24 18.75
N LYS A 2 -8.56 29.38 19.06
CA LYS A 2 -7.90 28.55 18.03
C LYS A 2 -8.97 27.66 17.42
N LYS A 3 -9.17 27.71 16.10
CA LYS A 3 -9.98 26.71 15.37
C LYS A 3 -9.57 25.34 15.89
N ALA A 4 -10.53 24.51 16.30
CA ALA A 4 -10.24 23.11 16.56
C ALA A 4 -9.55 22.57 15.29
N ASN A 5 -8.28 22.16 15.40
CA ASN A 5 -7.61 21.47 14.31
C ASN A 5 -8.53 20.31 13.95
N GLU A 6 -9.09 20.31 12.74
CA GLU A 6 -9.72 19.12 12.20
C GLU A 6 -8.73 17.97 12.40
N LYS A 7 -9.16 16.96 13.14
CA LYS A 7 -8.27 15.91 13.61
C LYS A 7 -7.93 15.03 12.40
N ILE A 8 -6.83 15.33 11.74
CA ILE A 8 -6.36 14.59 10.56
C ILE A 8 -6.15 13.14 10.99
N SER A 9 -6.87 12.22 10.33
CA SER A 9 -6.87 10.80 10.67
C SER A 9 -6.30 9.94 9.54
N ALA A 10 -5.74 8.80 9.92
CA ALA A 10 -5.18 7.82 9.01
C ALA A 10 -5.68 6.41 9.32
N ALA A 11 -5.70 5.58 8.28
CA ALA A 11 -5.79 4.13 8.40
C ALA A 11 -4.61 3.42 7.72
N ILE A 12 -4.23 2.26 8.25
CA ILE A 12 -3.25 1.37 7.62
C ILE A 12 -3.96 0.08 7.19
N VAL A 13 -3.71 -0.36 5.97
CA VAL A 13 -4.19 -1.63 5.41
C VAL A 13 -2.97 -2.50 5.10
N ILE A 14 -2.72 -3.49 5.96
CA ILE A 14 -1.70 -4.52 5.76
C ILE A 14 -2.30 -5.60 4.86
N ILE A 15 -1.63 -5.90 3.76
CA ILE A 15 -2.03 -6.90 2.76
C ILE A 15 -0.96 -7.98 2.77
N GLY A 16 -1.32 -9.17 3.27
CA GLY A 16 -0.36 -10.26 3.39
C GLY A 16 -0.91 -11.48 4.13
N ASN A 17 -0.96 -12.63 3.46
CA ASN A 17 -1.39 -13.90 4.06
C ASN A 17 -0.45 -14.39 5.18
N GLU A 18 0.83 -14.03 5.14
CA GLU A 18 1.84 -14.34 6.15
C GLU A 18 1.57 -13.64 7.48
N ILE A 19 0.99 -12.44 7.45
CA ILE A 19 0.56 -11.71 8.65
C ILE A 19 -0.69 -12.36 9.23
N LEU A 20 -1.67 -12.69 8.38
CA LEU A 20 -2.89 -13.38 8.81
C LEU A 20 -2.64 -14.78 9.39
N SER A 21 -1.66 -15.51 8.84
CA SER A 21 -1.28 -16.84 9.33
C SER A 21 -0.35 -16.81 10.55
N GLY A 22 0.14 -15.64 10.94
CA GLY A 22 1.11 -15.48 12.03
C GLY A 22 2.51 -16.00 11.70
N ARG A 23 2.79 -16.36 10.43
CA ARG A 23 4.14 -16.74 9.97
C ARG A 23 5.12 -15.58 10.10
N THR A 24 4.62 -14.36 9.92
CA THR A 24 5.40 -13.14 10.03
C THR A 24 4.70 -12.19 10.99
N GLN A 25 5.47 -11.65 11.94
CA GLN A 25 4.99 -10.61 12.84
C GLN A 25 5.03 -9.26 12.12
N ASP A 26 3.93 -8.50 12.16
CA ASP A 26 3.94 -7.12 11.66
C ASP A 26 4.83 -6.23 12.54
N VAL A 27 5.69 -5.45 11.88
CA VAL A 27 6.54 -4.41 12.49
C VAL A 27 6.24 -3.02 11.92
N ASN A 28 5.38 -2.93 10.90
CA ASN A 28 5.11 -1.68 10.19
C ASN A 28 4.19 -0.77 11.01
N VAL A 29 3.17 -1.31 11.68
CA VAL A 29 2.18 -0.49 12.41
C VAL A 29 2.83 0.32 13.51
N ALA A 30 3.73 -0.29 14.28
CA ALA A 30 4.43 0.41 15.36
C ALA A 30 5.27 1.58 14.83
N THR A 31 5.99 1.35 13.72
CA THR A 31 6.85 2.36 13.08
C THR A 31 6.00 3.50 12.50
N MET A 32 4.98 3.16 11.72
CA MET A 32 4.10 4.15 11.08
C MET A 32 3.27 4.93 12.09
N SER A 33 2.77 4.29 13.15
CA SER A 33 2.01 4.97 14.20
C SER A 33 2.85 6.05 14.90
N LYS A 34 4.11 5.74 15.23
CA LYS A 34 5.03 6.73 15.81
C LYS A 34 5.28 7.89 14.87
N TRP A 35 5.61 7.59 13.61
CA TRP A 35 5.87 8.61 12.59
C TRP A 35 4.64 9.50 12.31
N LEU A 36 3.45 8.92 12.21
CA LEU A 36 2.21 9.69 12.01
C LEU A 36 1.89 10.59 13.21
N ASN A 37 2.11 10.10 14.44
CA ASN A 37 1.92 10.90 15.65
C ASN A 37 2.88 12.11 15.70
N GLU A 38 4.14 11.95 15.28
CA GLU A 38 5.10 13.06 15.17
C GLU A 38 4.62 14.14 14.18
N LEU A 39 3.86 13.75 13.16
CA LEU A 39 3.24 14.65 12.18
C LEU A 39 1.87 15.20 12.64
N GLY A 40 1.40 14.85 13.84
CA GLY A 40 0.09 15.23 14.34
C GLY A 40 -1.09 14.52 13.65
N ILE A 41 -0.81 13.43 12.92
CA ILE A 41 -1.81 12.59 12.25
C ILE A 41 -2.16 11.42 13.17
N LYS A 42 -3.45 11.29 13.52
CA LYS A 42 -3.89 10.21 14.39
C LYS A 42 -4.17 8.95 13.55
N LEU A 43 -3.42 7.88 13.80
CA LEU A 43 -3.78 6.55 13.29
C LEU A 43 -5.01 6.04 14.08
N GLU A 44 -6.11 5.78 13.38
CA GLU A 44 -7.38 5.39 14.01
C GLU A 44 -7.81 3.96 13.71
N GLU A 45 -7.38 3.39 12.59
CA GLU A 45 -7.76 2.03 12.18
C GLU A 45 -6.60 1.32 11.51
N VAL A 46 -6.41 0.04 11.84
CA VAL A 46 -5.51 -0.87 11.15
C VAL A 46 -6.32 -2.09 10.71
N ARG A 47 -6.16 -2.50 9.44
CA ARG A 47 -6.74 -3.73 8.91
C ARG A 47 -5.64 -4.64 8.40
N VAL A 48 -5.76 -5.93 8.68
CA VAL A 48 -4.96 -6.98 8.05
C VAL A 48 -5.89 -7.77 7.14
N ILE A 49 -5.57 -7.86 5.85
CA ILE A 49 -6.41 -8.51 4.83
C ILE A 49 -5.58 -9.45 3.94
N PRO A 50 -6.21 -10.46 3.31
CA PRO A 50 -5.48 -11.37 2.43
C PRO A 50 -5.14 -10.72 1.09
N ASP A 51 -4.17 -11.31 0.38
CA ASP A 51 -3.79 -10.99 -1.01
C ASP A 51 -4.87 -11.41 -2.02
N LYS A 52 -6.07 -10.85 -1.88
CA LYS A 52 -7.22 -11.10 -2.74
C LYS A 52 -7.75 -9.79 -3.28
N GLU A 53 -7.84 -9.69 -4.61
CA GLU A 53 -8.25 -8.47 -5.31
C GLU A 53 -9.56 -7.88 -4.75
N TYR A 54 -10.59 -8.72 -4.57
CA TYR A 54 -11.87 -8.29 -3.99
C TYR A 54 -11.70 -7.71 -2.57
N SER A 55 -10.92 -8.38 -1.72
CA SER A 55 -10.67 -7.94 -0.34
C SER A 55 -9.96 -6.58 -0.29
N ILE A 56 -8.98 -6.38 -1.18
CA ILE A 56 -8.24 -5.12 -1.30
C ILE A 56 -9.17 -4.01 -1.80
N ILE A 57 -9.86 -4.22 -2.92
CA ILE A 57 -10.77 -3.21 -3.51
C ILE A 57 -11.87 -2.81 -2.53
N LYS A 58 -12.51 -3.79 -1.87
CA LYS A 58 -13.56 -3.54 -0.88
C LYS A 58 -13.01 -2.70 0.27
N THR A 59 -11.89 -3.12 0.85
CA THR A 59 -11.29 -2.45 2.00
C THR A 59 -10.89 -1.01 1.67
N ILE A 60 -10.19 -0.80 0.55
CA ILE A 60 -9.78 0.54 0.10
C ILE A 60 -10.98 1.46 -0.10
N ASN A 61 -12.07 0.97 -0.72
CA ASN A 61 -13.30 1.74 -0.91
C ASN A 61 -14.02 2.09 0.40
N GLU A 62 -13.87 1.28 1.44
CA GLU A 62 -14.41 1.57 2.77
C GLU A 62 -13.56 2.59 3.52
N VAL A 63 -12.24 2.40 3.58
CA VAL A 63 -11.36 3.26 4.39
C VAL A 63 -11.14 4.63 3.75
N LYS A 64 -11.09 4.73 2.41
CA LYS A 64 -10.89 6.01 1.71
C LYS A 64 -12.02 7.02 1.93
N LYS A 65 -13.20 6.56 2.37
CA LYS A 65 -14.36 7.40 2.70
C LYS A 65 -14.34 7.92 4.13
N LYS A 66 -13.52 7.32 5.00
CA LYS A 66 -13.53 7.55 6.46
C LYS A 66 -12.32 8.33 6.96
N PHE A 67 -11.18 8.21 6.29
CA PHE A 67 -9.90 8.74 6.76
C PHE A 67 -9.30 9.73 5.74
N ASN A 68 -8.53 10.70 6.25
CA ASN A 68 -7.81 11.65 5.39
C ASN A 68 -6.66 10.96 4.64
N TYR A 69 -5.96 10.05 5.33
CA TYR A 69 -4.87 9.26 4.76
C TYR A 69 -5.15 7.76 4.85
N VAL A 70 -4.78 7.03 3.80
CA VAL A 70 -4.81 5.57 3.78
C VAL A 70 -3.44 5.10 3.34
N PHE A 71 -2.80 4.30 4.18
CA PHE A 71 -1.52 3.67 3.88
C PHE A 71 -1.74 2.19 3.62
N THR A 72 -1.08 1.64 2.61
CA THR A 72 -1.05 0.20 2.35
C THR A 72 0.36 -0.34 2.56
N THR A 73 0.48 -1.55 3.10
CA THR A 73 1.76 -2.27 3.17
C THR A 73 1.56 -3.70 2.61
N GLY A 74 2.62 -4.25 2.01
CA GLY A 74 2.59 -5.59 1.41
C GLY A 74 1.96 -5.65 0.00
N GLY A 75 2.23 -6.75 -0.72
CA GLY A 75 1.68 -7.03 -2.05
C GLY A 75 2.19 -6.15 -3.20
N ILE A 76 3.40 -5.56 -3.09
CA ILE A 76 4.02 -4.67 -4.10
C ILE A 76 5.34 -5.20 -4.69
N GLY A 77 5.73 -6.42 -4.36
CA GLY A 77 6.94 -7.05 -4.87
C GLY A 77 6.81 -7.65 -6.28
N PRO A 78 7.76 -8.51 -6.68
CA PRO A 78 7.83 -9.09 -8.02
C PRO A 78 7.00 -10.36 -8.21
N THR A 79 6.31 -10.88 -7.18
CA THR A 79 5.63 -12.18 -7.26
C THR A 79 4.26 -12.08 -7.94
N HIS A 80 3.62 -13.22 -8.16
CA HIS A 80 2.31 -13.27 -8.83
C HIS A 80 1.17 -12.83 -7.91
N ASP A 81 1.31 -13.08 -6.61
CA ASP A 81 0.41 -12.68 -5.53
C ASP A 81 0.59 -11.22 -5.09
N ASP A 82 1.68 -10.54 -5.51
CA ASP A 82 1.83 -9.09 -5.38
C ASP A 82 0.85 -8.33 -6.31
N ILE A 83 -0.34 -8.03 -5.78
CA ILE A 83 -1.47 -7.44 -6.54
C ILE A 83 -1.99 -6.12 -5.94
N THR A 84 -1.31 -5.53 -4.95
CA THR A 84 -1.78 -4.33 -4.24
C THR A 84 -1.98 -3.14 -5.18
N SER A 85 -0.95 -2.71 -5.91
CA SER A 85 -1.02 -1.54 -6.81
C SER A 85 -2.11 -1.68 -7.88
N ARG A 86 -2.24 -2.87 -8.47
CA ARG A 86 -3.27 -3.19 -9.46
C ARG A 86 -4.68 -3.09 -8.86
N SER A 87 -4.86 -3.62 -7.65
CA SER A 87 -6.15 -3.61 -6.95
C SER A 87 -6.53 -2.20 -6.51
N VAL A 88 -5.55 -1.38 -6.09
CA VAL A 88 -5.75 0.04 -5.79
C VAL A 88 -6.14 0.80 -7.06
N ALA A 89 -5.48 0.59 -8.20
CA ALA A 89 -5.87 1.20 -9.48
C ALA A 89 -7.36 0.94 -9.79
N LYS A 90 -7.81 -0.32 -9.65
CA LYS A 90 -9.22 -0.71 -9.82
C LYS A 90 -10.15 -0.01 -8.83
N ALA A 91 -9.77 0.10 -7.56
CA ALA A 91 -10.58 0.78 -6.54
C ALA A 91 -10.78 2.28 -6.82
N PHE A 92 -9.87 2.91 -7.56
CA PHE A 92 -9.95 4.30 -7.99
C PHE A 92 -10.41 4.46 -9.46
N ASN A 93 -10.72 3.37 -10.16
CA ASN A 93 -11.06 3.38 -11.58
C ASN A 93 -10.02 4.08 -12.47
N LEU A 94 -8.74 3.81 -12.18
CA LEU A 94 -7.60 4.34 -12.92
C LEU A 94 -7.04 3.29 -13.89
N SER A 95 -6.27 3.77 -14.87
CA SER A 95 -5.40 2.92 -15.68
C SER A 95 -4.41 2.13 -14.81
N TYR A 96 -3.74 1.13 -15.37
CA TYR A 96 -2.64 0.47 -14.68
C TYR A 96 -1.59 0.08 -15.70
N GLY A 97 -0.41 0.72 -15.64
CA GLY A 97 0.60 0.61 -16.67
C GLY A 97 1.99 0.98 -16.18
N TYR A 98 3.00 0.80 -17.03
CA TYR A 98 4.38 1.12 -16.67
C TYR A 98 4.57 2.62 -16.48
N HIS A 99 5.03 3.00 -15.29
CA HIS A 99 5.50 4.34 -15.03
C HIS A 99 6.95 4.49 -15.54
N LYS A 100 7.18 5.41 -16.49
CA LYS A 100 8.47 5.54 -17.18
C LYS A 100 9.64 5.76 -16.23
N GLU A 101 9.48 6.60 -15.22
CA GLU A 101 10.54 6.91 -14.25
C GLU A 101 10.81 5.71 -13.33
N ALA A 102 9.76 5.05 -12.83
CA ALA A 102 9.90 3.89 -11.96
C ALA A 102 10.59 2.73 -12.70
N TYR A 103 10.24 2.56 -13.97
CA TYR A 103 10.86 1.57 -14.85
C TYR A 103 12.37 1.84 -15.01
N ALA A 104 12.76 3.09 -15.28
CA ALA A 104 14.16 3.47 -15.44
C ALA A 104 14.95 3.28 -14.13
N ILE A 105 14.35 3.61 -12.98
CA ILE A 105 14.96 3.39 -11.66
C ILE A 105 15.22 1.89 -11.44
N LEU A 106 14.23 1.05 -11.69
CA LEU A 106 14.36 -0.40 -11.46
C LEU A 106 15.27 -1.08 -12.49
N GLU A 107 15.25 -0.64 -13.75
CA GLU A 107 16.20 -1.13 -14.77
C GLU A 107 17.64 -0.82 -14.38
N LYS A 108 17.91 0.39 -13.90
CA LYS A 108 19.23 0.78 -13.40
C LYS A 108 19.63 -0.01 -12.17
N TYR A 109 18.70 -0.25 -11.24
CA TYR A 109 18.96 -0.96 -9.99
C TYR A 109 19.28 -2.44 -10.20
N TYR A 110 18.45 -3.16 -10.96
CA TYR A 110 18.65 -4.60 -11.20
C TYR A 110 19.66 -4.86 -12.32
N GLY A 111 19.79 -3.95 -13.28
CA GLY A 111 20.53 -4.20 -14.51
C GLY A 111 19.80 -5.15 -15.47
N LYS A 112 20.23 -5.17 -16.74
CA LYS A 112 19.51 -5.84 -17.83
C LYS A 112 19.34 -7.36 -17.65
N LYS A 113 20.27 -8.02 -16.95
CA LYS A 113 20.22 -9.48 -16.75
C LYS A 113 19.13 -9.90 -15.75
N GLU A 114 18.93 -9.07 -14.74
CA GLU A 114 18.08 -9.39 -13.58
C GLU A 114 16.70 -8.71 -13.66
N PHE A 115 16.49 -7.75 -14.56
CA PHE A 115 15.21 -7.06 -14.71
C PHE A 115 14.17 -7.91 -15.48
N ASN A 116 13.75 -9.03 -14.87
CA ASN A 116 12.77 -9.97 -15.42
C ASN A 116 11.33 -9.43 -15.39
N VAL A 117 10.37 -10.22 -15.91
CA VAL A 117 8.94 -9.83 -16.00
C VAL A 117 8.34 -9.45 -14.65
N GLY A 118 8.64 -10.19 -13.58
CA GLY A 118 8.14 -9.91 -12.23
C GLY A 118 8.65 -8.57 -11.70
N ARG A 119 9.96 -8.32 -11.82
CA ARG A 119 10.56 -7.04 -11.42
C ARG A 119 10.09 -5.87 -12.27
N LYS A 120 9.88 -6.08 -13.58
CA LYS A 120 9.27 -5.06 -14.46
C LYS A 120 7.90 -4.65 -13.93
N ARG A 121 7.05 -5.61 -13.55
CA ARG A 121 5.70 -5.33 -13.02
C ARG A 121 5.70 -4.42 -11.78
N MET A 122 6.77 -4.39 -10.99
CA MET A 122 6.91 -3.47 -9.86
C MET A 122 6.95 -1.99 -10.28
N ALA A 123 7.27 -1.70 -11.56
CA ALA A 123 7.20 -0.36 -12.14
C ALA A 123 5.79 0.02 -12.61
N MET A 124 4.80 -0.87 -12.47
CA MET A 124 3.44 -0.57 -12.89
C MET A 124 2.67 0.17 -11.78
N THR A 125 2.08 1.29 -12.14
CA THR A 125 1.30 2.13 -11.22
C THR A 125 -0.03 2.52 -11.86
N PRO A 126 -1.01 3.00 -11.08
CA PRO A 126 -2.20 3.65 -11.62
C PRO A 126 -1.88 4.78 -12.63
#